data_AF-A0A965GEZ7-F1
#
_entry.id   AF-A0A965GEZ7-F1
#
_cell.length_a   1.000
_cell.length_b   1.000
_cell.length_c   1.000
_cell.angle_alpha   90.00
_cell.angle_beta   90.00
_cell.angle_gamma   90.00
#
_symmetry.space_group_name_H-M   'P 1'
#
loop_
_entity.id
_entity.type
_entity.pdbx_description
1 polymer ?
#
loop_
_entity_poly.entity_id
_entity_poly.type
_entity_poly.pdbx_seq_one_letter_code
_entity_poly.pdbx_strand_id
1 'polypeptide(L)'
;GFTTASTGFISFSYDNATKLLQAKKRYALSTSTYTHSLDSSFSAANYYVKLSNGSFSLVPSTSDATQLHLFSSPINYDMPTDFNPDGVAFVSNERVSLAGVKNESTSSYESSNGVLRDITATYKPQISVVGLSSVTKAAADEKIAEIKTLVEAQGGKLRYDTLLYKNFREGALGVTLQSSSIANGTLGQQTTPFVYFTNEKDSSGTYHPFMVMASYSITDKPSNLNDIRRPPGDGTSGGGYASSKVTRDAVLQLAMTRIPLRDYGLVSSITENTLAKSLLSEGKSSAAPNTFNYASTSTNGVAFDGVDIYPAMNNTVNQSQPAAEICSIGVHVGQGMGLHYHADGFSALNNGLSLYNSDDYTGKTHPPLLGFGLDGVALFGKYLATNSSMIGYSVALDEYGGHDHDGIGYHYHAHTEAAVSPLGKAYTLHLLLGGAWRGKINSIPSFWSLEKKSTYLGF
;
A
#
# COMPACT_ATOMS: atom_id res chain seq x y z
N GLY A 1 -27.79 18.63 23.43
CA GLY A 1 -27.15 18.03 22.25
C GLY A 1 -28.19 17.89 21.17
N PHE A 2 -27.96 18.48 20.01
CA PHE A 2 -28.82 18.24 18.84
C PHE A 2 -28.36 16.93 18.18
N THR A 3 -28.91 15.81 18.64
CA THR A 3 -28.80 14.54 17.90
C THR A 3 -29.87 14.56 16.81
N THR A 4 -29.51 14.99 15.61
CA THR A 4 -30.34 14.70 14.44
C THR A 4 -29.89 13.37 13.85
N ALA A 5 -30.85 12.50 13.58
CA ALA A 5 -30.67 11.13 13.07
C ALA A 5 -30.02 11.04 11.67
N SER A 6 -29.57 12.15 11.09
CA SER A 6 -28.92 12.20 9.78
C SER A 6 -27.42 12.46 9.92
N THR A 7 -26.62 11.47 9.48
CA THR A 7 -25.18 11.62 9.25
C THR A 7 -24.91 12.81 8.32
N GLY A 8 -23.79 13.52 8.47
CA GLY A 8 -23.48 14.70 7.68
C GLY A 8 -22.31 15.52 8.23
N PHE A 9 -22.17 16.77 7.81
CA PHE A 9 -21.15 17.68 8.34
C PHE A 9 -21.67 19.11 8.55
N ILE A 10 -20.95 19.88 9.37
CA ILE A 10 -21.21 21.31 9.60
C ILE A 10 -20.00 22.09 9.08
N SER A 11 -20.27 23.13 8.31
CA SER A 11 -19.26 24.12 7.91
C SER A 11 -19.12 25.18 8.99
N PHE A 12 -17.89 25.60 9.24
CA PHE A 12 -17.56 26.61 10.25
C PHE A 12 -16.78 27.77 9.65
N SER A 13 -16.96 28.97 10.20
CA SER A 13 -16.04 30.09 10.01
C SER A 13 -15.21 30.27 11.27
N TYR A 14 -13.90 30.47 11.11
CA TYR A 14 -12.98 30.76 12.21
C TYR A 14 -12.64 32.25 12.24
N ASP A 15 -12.81 32.90 13.39
CA ASP A 15 -12.36 34.26 13.62
C ASP A 15 -11.03 34.24 14.38
N ASN A 16 -9.95 34.64 13.70
CA ASN A 16 -8.62 34.66 14.29
C ASN A 16 -8.45 35.76 15.36
N ALA A 17 -9.28 36.80 15.40
CA ALA A 17 -9.19 37.82 16.45
C ALA A 17 -9.80 37.30 17.77
N THR A 18 -11.01 36.74 17.70
CA THR A 18 -11.73 36.24 18.89
C THR A 18 -11.36 34.81 19.27
N LYS A 19 -10.71 34.07 18.35
CA LYS A 19 -10.43 32.64 18.43
C LYS A 19 -11.70 31.79 18.48
N LEU A 20 -12.83 32.30 17.99
CA LEU A 20 -14.10 31.60 18.02
C LEU A 20 -14.39 30.90 16.70
N LEU A 21 -14.95 29.69 16.79
CA LEU A 21 -15.42 28.92 15.66
C LEU A 21 -16.95 28.98 15.61
N GLN A 22 -17.50 29.45 14.49
CA GLN A 22 -18.94 29.69 14.33
C GLN A 22 -19.52 28.78 13.24
N ALA A 23 -20.57 28.03 13.58
CA ALA A 23 -21.28 27.18 12.63
C ALA A 23 -22.00 28.02 11.57
N LYS A 24 -21.99 27.57 10.31
CA LYS A 24 -22.60 28.30 9.19
C LYS A 24 -23.71 27.50 8.53
N LYS A 25 -23.38 26.34 7.99
CA LYS A 25 -24.34 25.47 7.28
C LYS A 25 -24.14 24.04 7.72
N ARG A 26 -25.23 23.28 7.82
CA ARG A 26 -25.21 21.83 7.94
C ARG A 26 -25.55 21.19 6.60
N TYR A 27 -24.88 20.10 6.29
CA TYR A 27 -25.15 19.27 5.14
C TYR A 27 -25.49 17.88 5.63
N ALA A 28 -26.64 17.35 5.20
CA ALA A 28 -27.07 16.00 5.52
C ALA A 28 -26.59 15.03 4.43
N LEU A 29 -26.08 13.88 4.84
CA LEU A 29 -25.75 12.76 3.97
C LEU A 29 -27.02 11.99 3.63
N SER A 30 -27.32 11.88 2.34
CA SER A 30 -28.27 10.89 1.84
C SER A 30 -27.59 9.52 1.87
N THR A 31 -28.08 8.57 2.67
CA THR A 31 -27.54 7.21 2.73
C THR A 31 -27.89 6.35 1.51
N SER A 32 -28.83 6.79 0.66
CA SER A 32 -29.17 6.12 -0.60
C SER A 32 -28.26 6.55 -1.76
N THR A 33 -27.89 7.83 -1.81
CA THR A 33 -27.07 8.38 -2.91
C THR A 33 -25.64 8.68 -2.50
N TYR A 34 -25.32 8.63 -1.20
CA TYR A 34 -24.06 9.05 -0.61
C TYR A 34 -23.64 10.49 -0.97
N THR A 35 -24.63 11.35 -1.27
CA THR A 35 -24.43 12.76 -1.54
C THR A 35 -24.78 13.63 -0.33
N HIS A 36 -24.12 14.79 -0.22
CA HIS A 36 -24.40 15.78 0.81
C HIS A 36 -25.27 16.90 0.26
N SER A 37 -26.43 17.13 0.86
CA SER A 37 -27.32 18.24 0.51
C SER A 37 -27.44 19.22 1.66
N LEU A 38 -27.59 20.52 1.33
CA LEU A 38 -27.81 21.56 2.34
C LEU A 38 -29.05 21.24 3.17
N ASP A 39 -28.90 21.24 4.49
CA ASP A 39 -30.00 21.10 5.41
C ASP A 39 -30.56 22.48 5.76
N SER A 40 -31.64 22.86 5.11
CA SER A 40 -32.32 24.15 5.33
C SER A 40 -32.99 24.26 6.70
N SER A 41 -33.10 23.17 7.47
CA SER A 41 -33.69 23.15 8.82
C SER A 41 -32.66 23.37 9.94
N PHE A 42 -31.39 23.63 9.60
CA PHE A 42 -30.32 23.81 10.58
C PHE A 42 -30.47 25.11 11.39
N SER A 43 -31.14 25.01 12.53
CA SER A 43 -31.46 26.13 13.42
C SER A 43 -30.25 26.69 14.19
N ALA A 44 -29.16 25.94 14.32
CA ALA A 44 -27.94 26.39 15.01
C ALA A 44 -26.95 27.11 14.08
N ALA A 45 -27.42 27.61 12.93
CA ALA A 45 -26.63 28.52 12.10
C ALA A 45 -26.21 29.75 12.91
N ASN A 46 -24.94 30.14 12.79
CA ASN A 46 -24.28 31.22 13.52
C ASN A 46 -24.06 31.00 15.02
N TYR A 47 -24.28 29.79 15.54
CA TYR A 47 -23.90 29.43 16.91
C TYR A 47 -22.39 29.16 16.98
N TYR A 48 -21.81 29.29 18.17
CA TYR A 48 -20.38 29.13 18.43
C TYR A 48 -20.07 27.78 19.07
N VAL A 49 -18.86 27.27 18.85
CA VAL A 49 -18.41 26.03 19.46
C VAL A 49 -18.05 26.23 20.94
N LYS A 50 -18.58 25.35 21.79
CA LYS A 50 -18.23 25.21 23.21
C LYS A 50 -17.71 23.81 23.48
N LEU A 51 -16.52 23.71 24.05
CA LEU A 51 -15.97 22.48 24.61
C LEU A 51 -16.33 22.40 26.10
N SER A 52 -17.01 21.34 26.50
CA SER A 52 -17.36 21.07 27.90
C SER A 52 -17.26 19.57 28.16
N ASN A 53 -16.50 19.17 29.18
CA ASN A 53 -16.30 17.77 29.56
C ASN A 53 -15.90 16.86 28.38
N GLY A 54 -14.92 17.31 27.57
CA GLY A 54 -14.42 16.56 26.42
C GLY A 54 -15.38 16.48 25.22
N SER A 55 -16.53 17.17 25.27
CA SER A 55 -17.53 17.16 24.21
C SER A 55 -17.74 18.56 23.61
N PHE A 56 -17.84 18.63 22.29
CA PHE A 56 -18.18 19.86 21.58
C PHE A 56 -19.70 20.03 21.46
N SER A 57 -20.16 21.28 21.62
CA SER A 57 -21.55 21.68 21.48
C SER A 57 -21.64 23.06 20.83
N LEU A 58 -22.84 23.44 20.38
CA LEU A 58 -23.11 24.76 19.80
C LEU A 58 -23.90 25.63 20.78
N VAL A 59 -23.45 26.86 21.00
CA VAL A 59 -24.07 27.87 21.87
C VAL A 59 -24.38 29.16 21.12
N PRO A 60 -25.50 29.85 21.41
CA PRO A 60 -25.89 31.04 20.67
C PRO A 60 -25.03 32.28 20.99
N SER A 61 -24.43 32.34 22.19
CA SER A 61 -23.65 33.49 22.66
C SER A 61 -22.15 33.23 22.55
N THR A 62 -21.39 34.29 22.20
CA THR A 62 -19.92 34.27 22.26
C THR A 62 -19.40 34.14 23.68
N SER A 63 -20.14 34.62 24.69
CA SER A 63 -19.75 34.55 26.11
C SER A 63 -19.67 33.13 26.64
N ASP A 64 -20.41 32.21 26.03
CA ASP A 64 -20.48 30.80 26.42
C ASP A 64 -19.57 29.92 25.56
N ALA A 65 -18.94 30.50 24.54
CA ALA A 65 -18.12 29.80 23.57
C ALA A 65 -16.71 29.52 24.11
N THR A 66 -16.06 28.52 23.55
CA THR A 66 -14.66 28.21 23.86
C THR A 66 -13.76 28.81 22.80
N GLN A 67 -12.73 29.52 23.22
CA GLN A 67 -11.65 29.94 22.33
C GLN A 67 -10.88 28.70 21.85
N LEU A 68 -10.83 28.52 20.53
CA LEU A 68 -10.11 27.45 19.86
C LEU A 68 -8.87 28.02 19.17
N HIS A 69 -7.71 27.50 19.55
CA HIS A 69 -6.44 27.88 18.95
C HIS A 69 -6.09 26.86 17.87
N LEU A 70 -6.07 27.33 16.62
CA LEU A 70 -5.64 26.51 15.49
C LEU A 70 -4.13 26.65 15.32
N PHE A 71 -3.43 25.53 15.38
CA PHE A 71 -1.99 25.46 15.13
C PHE A 71 -1.74 24.95 13.72
N SER A 72 -0.59 25.31 13.16
CA SER A 72 -0.13 24.64 11.95
C SER A 72 0.10 23.17 12.27
N SER A 73 -0.44 22.30 11.42
CA SER A 73 -0.21 20.86 11.55
C SER A 73 1.30 20.59 11.48
N PRO A 74 1.87 19.76 12.39
CA PRO A 74 3.24 19.29 12.23
C PRO A 74 3.39 18.32 11.05
N ILE A 75 2.26 17.78 10.57
CA ILE A 75 2.18 16.89 9.42
C ILE A 75 1.86 17.70 8.17
N ASN A 76 2.70 17.56 7.14
CA ASN A 76 2.45 18.11 5.83
C ASN A 76 1.52 17.18 5.02
N TYR A 77 0.32 17.65 4.72
CA TYR A 77 -0.68 16.91 3.94
C TYR A 77 -0.71 17.33 2.46
N ASP A 78 0.16 18.25 2.05
CA ASP A 78 0.17 18.75 0.67
C ASP A 78 0.54 17.65 -0.32
N MET A 79 0.00 17.77 -1.53
CA MET A 79 0.44 16.94 -2.65
C MET A 79 1.86 17.34 -3.08
N PRO A 80 2.82 16.40 -3.11
CA PRO A 80 4.17 16.69 -3.59
C PRO A 80 4.12 17.24 -5.02
N THR A 81 4.95 18.24 -5.33
CA THR A 81 4.99 18.82 -6.69
C THR A 81 5.37 17.76 -7.72
N ASP A 82 6.27 16.85 -7.38
CA ASP A 82 6.69 15.74 -8.24
C ASP A 82 5.57 14.69 -8.50
N PHE A 83 4.52 14.65 -7.67
CA PHE A 83 3.34 13.81 -7.89
C PHE A 83 2.24 14.53 -8.70
N ASN A 84 2.49 15.78 -9.11
CA ASN A 84 1.68 16.51 -10.08
C ASN A 84 2.51 17.63 -10.76
N PRO A 85 3.63 17.31 -11.43
CA PRO A 85 4.53 18.30 -12.01
C PRO A 85 3.82 19.16 -13.06
N ASP A 86 2.86 18.56 -13.76
CA ASP A 86 2.10 19.22 -14.81
C ASP A 86 1.03 20.17 -14.28
N GLY A 87 0.71 20.12 -12.98
CA GLY A 87 -0.31 20.98 -12.39
C GLY A 87 -1.72 20.59 -12.85
N VAL A 88 -1.97 19.30 -13.05
CA VAL A 88 -3.27 18.74 -13.41
C VAL A 88 -4.31 19.22 -12.38
N ALA A 89 -5.38 19.83 -12.90
CA ALA A 89 -6.46 20.33 -12.09
C ALA A 89 -7.27 19.19 -11.44
N PHE A 90 -7.93 19.51 -10.32
CA PHE A 90 -8.82 18.56 -9.68
C PHE A 90 -10.02 18.26 -10.58
N VAL A 91 -10.29 16.98 -10.84
CA VAL A 91 -11.38 16.56 -11.72
C VAL A 91 -12.75 16.66 -11.05
N SER A 92 -13.77 17.03 -11.81
CA SER A 92 -15.16 17.15 -11.34
C SER A 92 -15.99 15.89 -11.50
N ASN A 93 -15.38 14.78 -11.95
CA ASN A 93 -16.04 13.50 -12.14
C ASN A 93 -16.77 13.04 -10.87
N GLU A 94 -17.91 12.39 -11.04
CA GLU A 94 -18.62 11.77 -9.94
C GLU A 94 -17.77 10.70 -9.26
N ARG A 95 -17.92 10.56 -7.95
CA ARG A 95 -17.27 9.51 -7.17
C ARG A 95 -17.95 8.17 -7.41
N VAL A 96 -17.17 7.08 -7.45
CA VAL A 96 -17.73 5.72 -7.38
C VAL A 96 -18.47 5.55 -6.05
N SER A 97 -19.68 5.00 -6.11
CA SER A 97 -20.50 4.78 -4.90
C SER A 97 -20.05 3.54 -4.14
N LEU A 98 -19.97 3.65 -2.81
CA LEU A 98 -19.72 2.52 -1.91
C LEU A 98 -20.96 1.64 -1.68
N ALA A 99 -22.15 2.06 -2.13
CA ALA A 99 -23.43 1.39 -1.83
C ALA A 99 -23.49 -0.09 -2.28
N GLY A 100 -22.67 -0.50 -3.25
CA GLY A 100 -22.60 -1.85 -3.80
C GLY A 100 -21.33 -2.62 -3.45
N VAL A 101 -20.42 -2.05 -2.65
CA VAL A 101 -19.23 -2.76 -2.18
C VAL A 101 -19.68 -3.81 -1.18
N LYS A 102 -19.31 -5.08 -1.42
CA LYS A 102 -19.66 -6.17 -0.51
C LYS A 102 -19.18 -5.86 0.92
N ASN A 103 -20.07 -6.07 1.89
CA ASN A 103 -19.78 -5.98 3.32
C ASN A 103 -18.90 -7.16 3.77
N GLU A 104 -17.69 -7.26 3.23
CA GLU A 104 -16.72 -8.24 3.71
C GLU A 104 -16.05 -7.64 4.96
N SER A 105 -16.19 -8.36 6.08
CA SER A 105 -15.57 -8.03 7.36
C SER A 105 -14.34 -8.91 7.58
N THR A 106 -13.43 -8.46 8.44
CA THR A 106 -12.30 -9.29 8.90
C THR A 106 -12.76 -10.65 9.40
N SER A 107 -13.88 -10.71 10.13
CA SER A 107 -14.46 -11.97 10.61
C SER A 107 -14.91 -12.94 9.50
N SER A 108 -15.27 -12.45 8.32
CA SER A 108 -15.61 -13.31 7.19
C SER A 108 -14.35 -14.02 6.66
N TYR A 109 -13.23 -13.30 6.61
CA TYR A 109 -11.95 -13.82 6.11
C TYR A 109 -11.20 -14.67 7.13
N GLU A 110 -11.23 -14.31 8.40
CA GLU A 110 -10.45 -14.95 9.47
C GLU A 110 -11.14 -16.19 10.06
N SER A 111 -12.40 -16.44 9.70
CA SER A 111 -13.15 -17.59 10.21
C SER A 111 -12.63 -18.93 9.68
N SER A 112 -13.04 -20.03 10.31
CA SER A 112 -12.85 -21.39 9.79
C SER A 112 -13.53 -21.65 8.43
N ASN A 113 -14.35 -20.71 7.96
CA ASN A 113 -14.97 -20.73 6.64
C ASN A 113 -14.30 -19.76 5.65
N GLY A 114 -13.34 -18.96 6.10
CA GLY A 114 -12.55 -18.01 5.32
C GLY A 114 -11.18 -18.57 4.93
N VAL A 115 -10.15 -17.72 4.92
CA VAL A 115 -8.79 -18.05 4.44
C VAL A 115 -8.18 -19.24 5.20
N LEU A 116 -8.58 -19.46 6.45
CA LEU A 116 -8.11 -20.58 7.28
C LEU A 116 -8.70 -21.94 6.89
N ARG A 117 -9.81 -21.96 6.17
CA ARG A 117 -10.52 -23.20 5.80
C ARG A 117 -9.63 -24.07 4.93
N ASP A 118 -9.11 -23.45 3.86
CA ASP A 118 -8.49 -24.14 2.75
C ASP A 118 -7.02 -24.46 3.05
N ILE A 119 -6.38 -23.82 4.04
CA ILE A 119 -5.01 -24.14 4.43
C ILE A 119 -4.90 -25.58 4.93
N THR A 120 -3.95 -26.34 4.40
CA THR A 120 -3.61 -27.70 4.82
C THR A 120 -3.18 -27.75 6.29
N ALA A 121 -3.52 -28.86 6.97
CA ALA A 121 -3.25 -29.05 8.39
C ALA A 121 -1.77 -28.85 8.77
N THR A 122 -0.84 -29.13 7.85
CA THR A 122 0.60 -28.94 7.99
C THR A 122 1.00 -27.50 8.33
N TYR A 123 0.28 -26.51 7.79
CA TYR A 123 0.65 -25.09 7.95
C TYR A 123 -0.23 -24.35 8.96
N LYS A 124 -1.39 -24.92 9.35
CA LYS A 124 -2.33 -24.31 10.32
C LYS A 124 -1.71 -23.87 11.65
N PRO A 125 -0.71 -24.54 12.24
CA PRO A 125 -0.10 -24.10 13.49
C PRO A 125 0.49 -22.67 13.43
N GLN A 126 0.90 -22.20 12.25
CA GLN A 126 1.49 -20.87 12.04
C GLN A 126 0.45 -19.73 11.99
N ILE A 127 -0.84 -20.06 11.91
CA ILE A 127 -1.94 -19.11 11.67
C ILE A 127 -3.14 -19.35 12.60
N SER A 128 -2.90 -20.04 13.73
CA SER A 128 -3.93 -20.34 14.72
C SER A 128 -4.42 -19.12 15.50
N VAL A 129 -3.69 -17.99 15.41
CA VAL A 129 -4.00 -16.71 16.05
C VAL A 129 -3.73 -15.59 15.03
N VAL A 130 -4.63 -14.61 14.97
CA VAL A 130 -4.48 -13.40 14.16
C VAL A 130 -3.38 -12.50 14.75
N GLY A 131 -2.48 -12.01 13.90
CA GLY A 131 -1.41 -11.10 14.31
C GLY A 131 -0.29 -11.77 15.12
N LEU A 132 0.38 -10.98 15.96
CA LEU A 132 1.51 -11.43 16.78
C LEU A 132 1.07 -12.42 17.87
N SER A 133 1.74 -13.56 17.94
CA SER A 133 1.54 -14.57 18.98
C SER A 133 2.81 -15.40 19.17
N SER A 134 3.18 -15.65 20.43
CA SER A 134 4.33 -16.51 20.74
C SER A 134 4.14 -17.95 20.24
N VAL A 135 2.90 -18.43 20.19
CA VAL A 135 2.55 -19.78 19.69
C VAL A 135 2.75 -19.88 18.18
N THR A 136 2.17 -18.95 17.42
CA THR A 136 2.29 -18.95 15.96
C THR A 136 3.73 -18.62 15.52
N LYS A 137 4.41 -17.76 16.29
CA LYS A 137 5.84 -17.49 16.10
C LYS A 137 6.69 -18.74 16.25
N ALA A 138 6.51 -19.52 17.33
CA ALA A 138 7.27 -20.75 17.55
C ALA A 138 7.07 -21.74 16.40
N ALA A 139 5.82 -21.93 15.95
CA ALA A 139 5.50 -22.81 14.82
C ALA A 139 6.13 -22.33 13.49
N ALA A 140 6.13 -21.02 13.24
CA ALA A 140 6.72 -20.44 12.03
C ALA A 140 8.26 -20.52 12.07
N ASP A 141 8.87 -20.29 13.23
CA ASP A 141 10.32 -20.40 13.44
C ASP A 141 10.82 -21.84 13.24
N GLU A 142 10.05 -22.84 13.70
CA GLU A 142 10.31 -24.26 13.44
C GLU A 142 10.19 -24.57 11.93
N LYS A 143 9.11 -24.12 11.29
CA LYS A 143 8.86 -24.38 9.87
C LYS A 143 9.95 -23.81 8.97
N ILE A 144 10.42 -22.58 9.21
CA ILE A 144 11.47 -21.98 8.38
C ILE A 144 12.85 -22.64 8.60
N ALA A 145 13.11 -23.16 9.80
CA ALA A 145 14.32 -23.96 10.07
C ALA A 145 14.29 -25.32 9.35
N GLU A 146 13.13 -25.98 9.36
CA GLU A 146 12.89 -27.20 8.58
C GLU A 146 13.07 -26.95 7.08
N ILE A 147 12.47 -25.87 6.55
CA ILE A 147 12.62 -25.44 5.15
C ILE A 147 14.08 -25.31 4.77
N LYS A 148 14.87 -24.56 5.56
CA LYS A 148 16.30 -24.36 5.29
C LYS A 148 17.03 -25.70 5.19
N THR A 149 16.82 -26.57 6.17
CA THR A 149 17.44 -27.91 6.21
C THR A 149 17.10 -28.74 4.97
N LEU A 150 15.82 -28.79 4.59
CA LEU A 150 15.34 -29.59 3.47
C LEU A 150 15.80 -29.07 2.11
N VAL A 151 15.82 -27.75 1.92
CA VAL A 151 16.29 -27.12 0.68
C VAL A 151 17.79 -27.33 0.50
N GLU A 152 18.58 -27.15 1.57
CA GLU A 152 20.04 -27.34 1.53
C GLU A 152 20.44 -28.80 1.35
N ALA A 153 19.68 -29.75 1.92
CA ALA A 153 19.87 -31.17 1.67
C ALA A 153 19.69 -31.57 0.19
N GLN A 154 18.95 -30.76 -0.59
CA GLN A 154 18.79 -30.92 -2.04
C GLN A 154 19.77 -30.06 -2.87
N GLY A 155 20.81 -29.49 -2.24
CA GLY A 155 21.77 -28.61 -2.89
C GLY A 155 21.21 -27.24 -3.28
N GLY A 156 20.00 -26.91 -2.85
CA GLY A 156 19.44 -25.55 -2.98
C GLY A 156 19.91 -24.63 -1.86
N LYS A 157 19.48 -23.37 -1.92
CA LYS A 157 19.66 -22.41 -0.82
C LYS A 157 18.47 -21.45 -0.77
N LEU A 158 18.25 -20.86 0.40
CA LEU A 158 17.37 -19.70 0.52
C LEU A 158 18.09 -18.45 -0.01
N ARG A 159 17.35 -17.48 -0.54
CA ARG A 159 17.89 -16.22 -1.07
C ARG A 159 18.53 -15.38 0.04
N TYR A 160 17.87 -15.31 1.19
CA TYR A 160 18.32 -14.57 2.36
C TYR A 160 18.43 -15.48 3.58
N ASP A 161 19.14 -15.01 4.60
CA ASP A 161 19.14 -15.65 5.91
C ASP A 161 17.72 -15.72 6.50
N THR A 162 17.44 -16.78 7.26
CA THR A 162 16.11 -16.99 7.87
C THR A 162 15.68 -15.86 8.79
N LEU A 163 16.62 -15.15 9.41
CA LEU A 163 16.36 -14.02 10.28
C LEU A 163 15.65 -12.88 9.55
N LEU A 164 15.96 -12.64 8.27
CA LEU A 164 15.31 -11.61 7.47
C LEU A 164 13.81 -11.90 7.32
N TYR A 165 13.46 -13.13 6.95
CA TYR A 165 12.06 -13.55 6.80
C TYR A 165 11.30 -13.58 8.14
N LYS A 166 11.97 -14.00 9.23
CA LYS A 166 11.40 -13.95 10.58
C LYS A 166 11.08 -12.52 11.00
N ASN A 167 12.02 -11.58 10.79
CA ASN A 167 11.81 -10.17 11.13
C ASN A 167 10.72 -9.53 10.28
N PHE A 168 10.67 -9.84 8.97
CA PHE A 168 9.60 -9.35 8.10
C PHE A 168 8.23 -9.86 8.56
N ARG A 169 8.12 -11.16 8.88
CA ARG A 169 6.88 -11.75 9.41
C ARG A 169 6.37 -11.00 10.64
N GLU A 170 7.22 -10.80 11.64
CA GLU A 170 6.81 -10.10 12.87
C GLU A 170 6.47 -8.63 12.59
N GLY A 171 7.24 -7.96 11.73
CA GLY A 171 6.97 -6.59 11.30
C GLY A 171 5.59 -6.45 10.67
N ALA A 172 5.27 -7.32 9.71
CA ALA A 172 3.98 -7.31 9.02
C ALA A 172 2.79 -7.63 9.93
N LEU A 173 2.92 -8.65 10.79
CA LEU A 173 1.86 -9.05 11.74
C LEU A 173 1.61 -8.00 12.84
N GLY A 174 2.59 -7.12 13.09
CA GLY A 174 2.48 -6.05 14.09
C GLY A 174 1.74 -4.80 13.60
N VAL A 175 1.48 -4.68 12.30
CA VAL A 175 0.83 -3.50 11.73
C VAL A 175 -0.67 -3.54 11.97
N THR A 176 -1.21 -2.43 12.48
CA THR A 176 -2.64 -2.28 12.77
C THR A 176 -3.19 -1.03 12.13
N LEU A 177 -4.46 -1.07 11.70
CA LEU A 177 -5.15 0.09 11.13
C LEU A 177 -5.34 1.18 12.19
N GLN A 178 -4.67 2.31 12.01
CA GLN A 178 -4.72 3.47 12.90
C GLN A 178 -5.58 4.62 12.34
N SER A 179 -6.17 4.45 11.15
CA SER A 179 -7.02 5.47 10.53
C SER A 179 -8.37 4.92 10.06
N SER A 180 -9.41 5.76 10.12
CA SER A 180 -10.75 5.44 9.64
C SER A 180 -10.95 5.76 8.15
N SER A 181 -9.87 5.71 7.36
CA SER A 181 -9.88 6.06 5.92
C SER A 181 -10.26 4.90 5.00
N ILE A 182 -10.53 3.72 5.57
CA ILE A 182 -10.84 2.48 4.85
C ILE A 182 -12.30 2.11 5.10
N ALA A 183 -13.07 1.95 4.03
CA ALA A 183 -14.44 1.43 4.13
C ALA A 183 -14.41 -0.03 4.62
N ASN A 184 -15.28 -0.36 5.58
CA ASN A 184 -15.32 -1.63 6.31
C ASN A 184 -14.08 -1.95 7.16
N GLY A 185 -13.14 -1.01 7.27
CA GLY A 185 -12.02 -1.12 8.21
C GLY A 185 -12.43 -0.78 9.63
N THR A 186 -11.89 -1.51 10.59
CA THR A 186 -12.05 -1.28 12.03
C THR A 186 -10.71 -0.84 12.61
N LEU A 187 -10.69 0.28 13.35
CA LEU A 187 -9.48 0.73 14.03
C LEU A 187 -8.92 -0.36 14.95
N GLY A 188 -7.60 -0.54 14.93
CA GLY A 188 -6.90 -1.56 15.69
C GLY A 188 -6.90 -2.97 15.07
N GLN A 189 -7.63 -3.20 13.98
CA GLN A 189 -7.52 -4.47 13.24
C GLN A 189 -6.13 -4.61 12.61
N GLN A 190 -5.64 -5.84 12.43
CA GLN A 190 -4.40 -6.09 11.70
C GLN A 190 -4.57 -5.72 10.22
N THR A 191 -3.57 -5.11 9.60
CA THR A 191 -3.54 -4.93 8.13
C THR A 191 -3.14 -6.23 7.43
N THR A 192 -2.30 -7.03 8.12
CA THR A 192 -1.85 -8.36 7.72
C THR A 192 -2.16 -9.36 8.84
N PRO A 193 -3.30 -10.07 8.80
CA PRO A 193 -3.68 -11.01 9.86
C PRO A 193 -2.79 -12.25 9.93
N PHE A 194 -2.26 -12.74 8.81
CA PHE A 194 -1.50 -13.99 8.76
C PHE A 194 -0.28 -13.92 7.85
N VAL A 195 0.84 -14.45 8.35
CA VAL A 195 2.07 -14.71 7.59
C VAL A 195 2.61 -16.07 8.00
N TYR A 196 2.83 -16.95 7.03
CA TYR A 196 3.25 -18.33 7.26
C TYR A 196 4.16 -18.84 6.14
N PHE A 197 4.87 -19.93 6.40
CA PHE A 197 5.79 -20.54 5.45
C PHE A 197 5.26 -21.87 4.92
N THR A 198 5.35 -22.07 3.60
CA THR A 198 5.02 -23.33 2.92
C THR A 198 6.27 -23.95 2.30
N ASN A 199 6.26 -25.27 2.07
CA ASN A 199 7.41 -26.00 1.52
C ASN A 199 7.00 -27.16 0.61
N GLU A 200 6.17 -26.87 -0.38
CA GLU A 200 5.68 -27.88 -1.31
C GLU A 200 6.77 -28.35 -2.28
N LYS A 201 6.59 -29.56 -2.81
CA LYS A 201 7.46 -30.12 -3.84
C LYS A 201 6.86 -29.97 -5.24
N ASP A 202 7.73 -29.87 -6.24
CA ASP A 202 7.31 -30.11 -7.63
C ASP A 202 7.17 -31.62 -7.92
N SER A 203 6.79 -31.96 -9.16
CA SER A 203 6.68 -33.35 -9.64
C SER A 203 8.01 -34.10 -9.65
N SER A 204 9.14 -33.39 -9.57
CA SER A 204 10.49 -33.96 -9.50
C SER A 204 10.97 -34.15 -8.05
N GLY A 205 10.15 -33.77 -7.07
CA GLY A 205 10.47 -33.88 -5.65
C GLY A 205 11.31 -32.72 -5.10
N THR A 206 11.51 -31.66 -5.88
CA THR A 206 12.29 -30.47 -5.50
C THR A 206 11.46 -29.56 -4.59
N TYR A 207 12.03 -29.12 -3.46
CA TYR A 207 11.36 -28.18 -2.57
C TYR A 207 11.33 -26.74 -3.12
N HIS A 208 10.15 -26.13 -3.05
CA HIS A 208 9.87 -24.76 -3.46
C HIS A 208 9.15 -23.99 -2.35
N PRO A 209 9.92 -23.48 -1.37
CA PRO A 209 9.35 -22.77 -0.24
C PRO A 209 8.88 -21.36 -0.59
N PHE A 210 7.77 -20.96 0.03
CA PHE A 210 7.23 -19.60 -0.04
C PHE A 210 6.94 -19.08 1.37
N MET A 211 7.14 -17.77 1.58
CA MET A 211 6.43 -17.03 2.60
C MET A 211 5.11 -16.55 2.00
N VAL A 212 4.01 -16.84 2.68
CA VAL A 212 2.67 -16.49 2.24
C VAL A 212 2.08 -15.49 3.23
N MET A 213 1.50 -14.43 2.68
CA MET A 213 0.89 -13.34 3.41
C MET A 213 -0.58 -13.22 3.02
N ALA A 214 -1.44 -13.25 4.02
CA ALA A 214 -2.83 -12.84 3.92
C ALA A 214 -2.94 -11.42 4.46
N SER A 215 -3.26 -10.46 3.60
CA SER A 215 -3.39 -9.05 3.96
C SER A 215 -4.70 -8.46 3.46
N TYR A 216 -5.10 -7.32 4.00
CA TYR A 216 -6.30 -6.61 3.57
C TYR A 216 -6.03 -5.52 2.53
N SER A 217 -4.78 -5.41 2.05
CA SER A 217 -4.28 -4.37 1.14
C SER A 217 -4.69 -2.96 1.55
N ILE A 218 -4.42 -2.60 2.80
CA ILE A 218 -4.77 -1.31 3.42
C ILE A 218 -3.56 -0.73 4.16
N THR A 219 -3.47 0.60 4.19
CA THR A 219 -2.44 1.31 4.96
C THR A 219 -2.84 1.41 6.43
N ASP A 220 -1.86 1.43 7.32
CA ASP A 220 -2.09 1.70 8.75
C ASP A 220 -2.49 3.16 8.99
N LYS A 221 -1.95 4.08 8.20
CA LYS A 221 -2.13 5.54 8.31
C LYS A 221 -3.12 6.10 7.28
N PRO A 222 -3.58 7.36 7.43
CA PRO A 222 -4.42 8.03 6.44
C PRO A 222 -3.77 8.08 5.06
N SER A 223 -4.52 7.69 4.02
CA SER A 223 -4.03 7.62 2.64
C SER A 223 -4.24 8.89 1.82
N ASN A 224 -5.07 9.84 2.28
CA ASN A 224 -5.36 11.09 1.56
C ASN A 224 -5.85 10.89 0.10
N LEU A 225 -6.58 9.80 -0.19
CA LEU A 225 -7.11 9.50 -1.53
C LEU A 225 -8.05 10.60 -2.08
N ASN A 226 -8.67 11.37 -1.20
CA ASN A 226 -9.54 12.48 -1.59
C ASN A 226 -8.77 13.61 -2.28
N ASP A 227 -7.46 13.74 -2.07
CA ASP A 227 -6.64 14.84 -2.59
C ASP A 227 -6.05 14.55 -3.98
N ILE A 228 -6.19 13.31 -4.46
CA ILE A 228 -5.74 12.90 -5.78
C ILE A 228 -6.44 13.76 -6.85
N ARG A 229 -5.66 14.47 -7.67
CA ARG A 229 -6.21 15.44 -8.64
C ARG A 229 -6.94 14.76 -9.78
N ARG A 230 -6.41 13.65 -10.28
CA ARG A 230 -6.98 12.86 -11.38
C ARG A 230 -6.96 11.37 -11.02
N PRO A 231 -7.83 10.87 -10.13
CA PRO A 231 -7.82 9.47 -9.72
C PRO A 231 -8.20 8.53 -10.87
N PRO A 232 -7.89 7.24 -10.77
CA PRO A 232 -8.35 6.25 -11.74
C PRO A 232 -9.86 6.28 -11.96
N GLY A 233 -10.26 6.04 -13.21
CA GLY A 233 -11.66 5.86 -13.57
C GLY A 233 -12.18 4.46 -13.26
N ASP A 234 -13.48 4.32 -13.08
CA ASP A 234 -14.17 3.06 -12.78
C ASP A 234 -14.16 2.03 -13.92
N GLY A 235 -13.74 2.43 -15.12
CA GLY A 235 -13.63 1.56 -16.30
C GLY A 235 -14.97 1.12 -16.90
N THR A 236 -16.11 1.62 -16.40
CA THR A 236 -17.43 1.17 -16.86
C THR A 236 -18.01 2.04 -17.98
N SER A 237 -17.45 3.24 -18.16
CA SER A 237 -17.99 4.23 -19.08
C SER A 237 -17.38 4.11 -20.47
N GLY A 238 -18.21 3.77 -21.47
CA GLY A 238 -17.79 3.66 -22.87
C GLY A 238 -17.32 4.97 -23.52
N GLY A 239 -17.55 6.13 -22.89
CA GLY A 239 -17.13 7.45 -23.36
C GLY A 239 -15.71 7.89 -22.92
N GLY A 240 -14.95 7.01 -22.25
CA GLY A 240 -13.63 7.35 -21.71
C GLY A 240 -13.68 8.16 -20.41
N TYR A 241 -12.50 8.59 -19.96
CA TYR A 241 -12.29 9.16 -18.61
C TYR A 241 -13.23 10.31 -18.25
N ALA A 242 -13.54 11.21 -19.19
CA ALA A 242 -14.40 12.37 -18.94
C ALA A 242 -15.84 11.98 -18.52
N SER A 243 -16.28 10.78 -18.93
CA SER A 243 -17.59 10.23 -18.56
C SER A 243 -17.54 9.24 -17.39
N SER A 244 -16.34 8.83 -16.97
CA SER A 244 -16.14 7.85 -15.91
C SER A 244 -16.43 8.43 -14.53
N LYS A 245 -16.86 7.56 -13.61
CA LYS A 245 -16.74 7.84 -12.17
C LYS A 245 -15.30 7.61 -11.72
N VAL A 246 -14.87 8.28 -10.66
CA VAL A 246 -13.50 8.19 -10.13
C VAL A 246 -13.44 7.51 -8.76
N THR A 247 -12.39 6.73 -8.54
CA THR A 247 -12.16 5.96 -7.32
C THR A 247 -11.46 6.82 -6.26
N ARG A 248 -12.09 7.03 -5.11
CA ARG A 248 -11.56 7.86 -4.01
C ARG A 248 -11.66 7.22 -2.62
N ASP A 249 -12.26 6.04 -2.54
CA ASP A 249 -12.32 5.24 -1.31
C ASP A 249 -11.54 3.96 -1.50
N ALA A 250 -10.85 3.56 -0.45
CA ALA A 250 -10.34 2.21 -0.30
C ALA A 250 -11.35 1.35 0.46
N VAL A 251 -11.45 0.10 0.07
CA VAL A 251 -12.29 -0.90 0.75
C VAL A 251 -11.40 -2.04 1.23
N LEU A 252 -11.83 -2.73 2.28
CA LEU A 252 -11.16 -3.94 2.75
C LEU A 252 -11.11 -5.00 1.63
N GLN A 253 -9.92 -5.52 1.29
CA GLN A 253 -9.76 -6.58 0.29
C GLN A 253 -8.75 -7.62 0.71
N LEU A 254 -9.18 -8.88 0.85
CA LEU A 254 -8.23 -9.96 1.11
C LEU A 254 -7.32 -10.21 -0.11
N ALA A 255 -6.02 -10.02 0.08
CA ALA A 255 -4.96 -10.37 -0.85
C ALA A 255 -4.13 -11.55 -0.30
N MET A 256 -3.93 -12.56 -1.14
CA MET A 256 -3.06 -13.71 -0.86
C MET A 256 -1.81 -13.62 -1.72
N THR A 257 -0.72 -13.20 -1.08
CA THR A 257 0.57 -12.95 -1.73
C THR A 257 1.59 -13.99 -1.28
N ARG A 258 2.35 -14.52 -2.23
CA ARG A 258 3.43 -15.47 -1.97
C ARG A 258 4.75 -14.89 -2.44
N ILE A 259 5.78 -15.11 -1.63
CA ILE A 259 7.13 -14.61 -1.85
C ILE A 259 8.06 -15.83 -1.82
N PRO A 260 8.74 -16.16 -2.93
CA PRO A 260 9.61 -17.33 -2.97
C PRO A 260 10.82 -17.14 -2.04
N LEU A 261 11.13 -18.15 -1.24
CA LEU A 261 12.27 -18.11 -0.33
C LEU A 261 13.54 -18.68 -0.96
N ARG A 262 13.39 -19.61 -1.90
CA ARG A 262 14.49 -20.25 -2.62
C ARG A 262 15.18 -19.26 -3.56
N ASP A 263 16.50 -19.29 -3.60
CA ASP A 263 17.26 -18.54 -4.60
C ASP A 263 17.16 -19.24 -5.96
N TYR A 264 16.31 -18.72 -6.84
CA TYR A 264 16.22 -19.16 -8.24
C TYR A 264 17.26 -18.45 -9.14
N GLY A 265 18.09 -17.59 -8.58
CA GLY A 265 19.04 -16.74 -9.29
C GLY A 265 18.45 -15.41 -9.74
N LEU A 266 19.28 -14.66 -10.44
CA LEU A 266 18.97 -13.34 -11.01
C LEU A 266 19.13 -13.38 -12.52
N VAL A 267 18.25 -12.70 -13.26
CA VAL A 267 18.46 -12.46 -14.69
C VAL A 267 19.62 -11.49 -14.89
N SER A 268 20.23 -11.49 -16.07
CA SER A 268 21.17 -10.46 -16.51
C SER A 268 20.49 -9.39 -17.39
N SER A 269 19.37 -9.71 -18.02
CA SER A 269 18.58 -8.82 -18.89
C SER A 269 17.06 -9.02 -18.70
N ILE A 270 16.27 -7.98 -19.01
CA ILE A 270 14.81 -8.00 -18.82
C ILE A 270 14.13 -9.13 -19.62
N THR A 271 14.69 -9.49 -20.77
CA THR A 271 14.13 -10.50 -21.69
C THR A 271 14.35 -11.95 -21.25
N GLU A 272 15.16 -12.21 -20.22
CA GLU A 272 15.29 -13.56 -19.66
C GLU A 272 14.07 -13.99 -18.84
N ASN A 273 13.33 -13.02 -18.31
CA ASN A 273 12.03 -13.26 -17.70
C ASN A 273 10.95 -13.15 -18.77
N THR A 274 10.01 -14.10 -18.78
CA THR A 274 8.95 -14.15 -19.80
C THR A 274 7.63 -13.75 -19.17
N LEU A 275 7.10 -12.61 -19.61
CA LEU A 275 5.79 -12.13 -19.19
C LEU A 275 4.74 -12.54 -20.23
N ALA A 276 3.66 -13.19 -19.78
CA ALA A 276 2.52 -13.50 -20.65
C ALA A 276 1.88 -12.20 -21.20
N LYS A 277 1.85 -11.16 -20.36
CA LYS A 277 1.43 -9.80 -20.70
C LYS A 277 2.26 -8.85 -19.87
N SER A 278 2.82 -7.80 -20.48
CA SER A 278 3.55 -6.73 -19.81
C SER A 278 2.81 -5.41 -19.96
N LEU A 279 3.14 -4.40 -19.15
CA LEU A 279 2.61 -3.05 -19.35
C LEU A 279 2.84 -2.56 -20.78
N LEU A 280 4.02 -2.83 -21.34
CA LEU A 280 4.33 -2.48 -22.72
C LEU A 280 3.37 -3.14 -23.73
N SER A 281 3.14 -4.44 -23.63
CA SER A 281 2.28 -5.16 -24.58
C SER A 281 0.79 -4.88 -24.36
N GLU A 282 0.37 -4.64 -23.12
CA GLU A 282 -1.00 -4.25 -22.78
C GLU A 282 -1.34 -2.83 -23.25
N GLY A 283 -0.46 -1.87 -22.92
CA GLY A 283 -0.66 -0.47 -23.27
C GLY A 283 -0.49 -0.17 -24.75
N LYS A 284 -0.15 -1.19 -25.57
CA LYS A 284 0.07 -1.09 -27.03
C LYS A 284 1.05 0.03 -27.39
N SER A 285 2.05 0.24 -26.54
CA SER A 285 3.05 1.29 -26.73
C SER A 285 4.13 0.84 -27.72
N SER A 286 4.64 1.76 -28.53
CA SER A 286 5.77 1.54 -29.43
C SER A 286 7.13 1.80 -28.76
N ALA A 287 7.16 2.08 -27.45
CA ALA A 287 8.39 2.30 -26.72
C ALA A 287 9.27 1.04 -26.68
N ALA A 288 10.59 1.22 -26.59
CA ALA A 288 11.51 0.11 -26.38
C ALA A 288 11.29 -0.49 -24.97
N PRO A 289 11.41 -1.83 -24.81
CA PRO A 289 11.31 -2.46 -23.51
C PRO A 289 12.46 -2.01 -22.59
N ASN A 290 12.14 -1.71 -21.33
CA ASN A 290 13.08 -1.31 -20.29
C ASN A 290 12.61 -1.80 -18.91
N THR A 291 13.35 -1.47 -17.86
CA THR A 291 13.05 -1.89 -16.48
C THR A 291 11.81 -1.24 -15.86
N PHE A 292 11.15 -0.29 -16.54
CA PHE A 292 9.86 0.28 -16.10
C PHE A 292 8.66 -0.35 -16.81
N ASN A 293 8.74 -0.52 -18.13
CA ASN A 293 7.60 -0.95 -18.96
C ASN A 293 7.57 -2.47 -19.23
N TYR A 294 8.68 -3.19 -19.02
CA TYR A 294 8.73 -4.64 -19.02
C TYR A 294 8.34 -5.20 -17.64
N ALA A 295 7.13 -4.83 -17.21
CA ALA A 295 6.60 -5.03 -15.87
C ALA A 295 5.26 -5.76 -15.90
N SER A 296 4.85 -6.33 -14.77
CA SER A 296 3.50 -6.89 -14.59
C SER A 296 2.44 -5.83 -14.85
N THR A 297 1.26 -6.25 -15.31
CA THR A 297 0.11 -5.36 -15.49
C THR A 297 -0.69 -5.19 -14.20
N SER A 298 -0.22 -5.79 -13.11
CA SER A 298 -0.79 -5.77 -11.77
C SER A 298 0.35 -5.75 -10.72
N THR A 299 0.11 -6.32 -9.53
CA THR A 299 1.06 -6.42 -8.42
C THR A 299 2.46 -6.89 -8.87
N ASN A 300 3.46 -6.08 -8.56
CA ASN A 300 4.89 -6.33 -8.74
C ASN A 300 5.57 -6.79 -7.45
N GLY A 301 5.04 -6.41 -6.31
CA GLY A 301 5.57 -6.76 -4.99
C GLY A 301 4.54 -6.50 -3.91
N VAL A 302 4.97 -6.64 -2.66
CA VAL A 302 4.12 -6.35 -1.51
C VAL A 302 4.93 -5.72 -0.39
N ALA A 303 4.34 -4.72 0.25
CA ALA A 303 4.92 -4.02 1.38
C ALA A 303 4.60 -4.73 2.72
N PHE A 304 5.35 -4.40 3.77
CA PHE A 304 5.20 -5.00 5.10
C PHE A 304 3.83 -4.68 5.74
N ASP A 305 3.23 -3.54 5.39
CA ASP A 305 1.87 -3.17 5.80
C ASP A 305 0.79 -4.02 5.13
N GLY A 306 1.17 -4.88 4.18
CA GLY A 306 0.26 -5.77 3.46
C GLY A 306 -0.30 -5.19 2.16
N VAL A 307 0.08 -3.97 1.80
CA VAL A 307 -0.37 -3.32 0.57
C VAL A 307 0.43 -3.80 -0.62
N ASP A 308 -0.26 -4.09 -1.72
CA ASP A 308 0.37 -4.43 -2.98
C ASP A 308 1.17 -3.26 -3.56
N ILE A 309 2.34 -3.57 -4.14
CA ILE A 309 3.19 -2.61 -4.85
C ILE A 309 3.03 -2.87 -6.34
N TYR A 310 2.54 -1.88 -7.08
CA TYR A 310 2.39 -1.92 -8.52
C TYR A 310 3.59 -1.24 -9.19
N PRO A 311 3.84 -1.51 -10.49
CA PRO A 311 4.85 -0.76 -11.24
C PRO A 311 4.57 0.75 -11.16
N ALA A 312 5.63 1.57 -11.18
CA ALA A 312 5.49 3.03 -11.16
C ALA A 312 4.74 3.61 -12.39
N MET A 313 4.69 2.85 -13.49
CA MET A 313 3.89 3.17 -14.66
C MET A 313 2.47 2.63 -14.55
N ASN A 314 1.50 3.42 -15.00
CA ASN A 314 0.12 2.99 -15.15
C ASN A 314 -0.09 2.15 -16.43
N ASN A 315 -1.32 1.67 -16.63
CA ASN A 315 -1.72 0.84 -17.77
C ASN A 315 -1.68 1.54 -19.14
N THR A 316 -1.46 2.86 -19.17
CA THR A 316 -1.20 3.63 -20.40
C THR A 316 0.29 3.81 -20.68
N VAL A 317 1.16 3.13 -19.93
CA VAL A 317 2.63 3.19 -20.03
C VAL A 317 3.17 4.59 -19.75
N ASN A 318 2.50 5.32 -18.84
CA ASN A 318 2.94 6.62 -18.32
C ASN A 318 3.24 6.49 -16.83
N GLN A 319 4.22 7.24 -16.33
CA GLN A 319 4.47 7.29 -14.89
C GLN A 319 3.22 7.83 -14.16
N SER A 320 2.80 7.16 -13.07
CA SER A 320 1.60 7.52 -12.31
C SER A 320 1.70 8.90 -11.65
N GLN A 321 2.93 9.36 -11.40
CA GLN A 321 3.26 10.66 -10.79
C GLN A 321 2.83 11.85 -11.68
N PRO A 322 3.33 12.03 -12.91
CA PRO A 322 2.87 13.10 -13.81
C PRO A 322 1.40 12.95 -14.26
N ALA A 323 0.81 11.75 -14.15
CA ALA A 323 -0.61 11.55 -14.41
C ALA A 323 -1.52 12.11 -13.28
N ALA A 324 -0.94 12.52 -12.15
CA ALA A 324 -1.63 13.01 -10.96
C ALA A 324 -2.67 12.02 -10.39
N GLU A 325 -2.35 10.73 -10.52
CA GLU A 325 -3.21 9.59 -10.19
C GLU A 325 -2.98 9.03 -8.78
N ILE A 326 -1.98 9.55 -8.05
CA ILE A 326 -1.57 9.05 -6.72
C ILE A 326 -1.68 10.15 -5.66
N CYS A 327 -1.80 9.74 -4.41
CA CYS A 327 -1.85 10.63 -3.24
C CYS A 327 -0.45 10.93 -2.69
N SER A 328 -0.38 11.73 -1.63
CA SER A 328 0.87 12.19 -0.99
C SER A 328 1.78 11.05 -0.49
N ILE A 329 1.22 9.87 -0.17
CA ILE A 329 2.00 8.71 0.28
C ILE A 329 2.31 7.71 -0.85
N GLY A 330 2.00 8.09 -2.10
CA GLY A 330 2.35 7.29 -3.29
C GLY A 330 1.39 6.15 -3.63
N VAL A 331 0.18 6.14 -3.04
CA VAL A 331 -0.86 5.13 -3.32
C VAL A 331 -2.01 5.67 -4.15
N HIS A 332 -2.76 4.77 -4.78
CA HIS A 332 -4.13 5.03 -5.18
C HIS A 332 -5.01 3.79 -5.05
N VAL A 333 -6.24 3.89 -5.53
CA VAL A 333 -7.18 2.77 -5.61
C VAL A 333 -7.61 2.53 -7.05
N GLY A 334 -7.56 1.27 -7.48
CA GLY A 334 -8.02 0.86 -8.81
C GLY A 334 -9.55 0.71 -8.88
N GLN A 335 -10.05 0.17 -9.98
CA GLN A 335 -11.49 -0.08 -10.22
C GLN A 335 -12.14 -0.97 -9.15
N GLY A 336 -11.37 -1.91 -8.60
CA GLY A 336 -11.81 -2.76 -7.49
C GLY A 336 -11.85 -2.04 -6.15
N MET A 337 -11.39 -0.79 -6.05
CA MET A 337 -11.24 -0.02 -4.80
C MET A 337 -10.20 -0.60 -3.82
N GLY A 338 -9.34 -1.51 -4.30
CA GLY A 338 -8.16 -2.00 -3.59
C GLY A 338 -7.01 -1.01 -3.65
N LEU A 339 -6.41 -0.73 -2.51
CA LEU A 339 -5.31 0.23 -2.36
C LEU A 339 -3.99 -0.45 -2.73
N HIS A 340 -3.15 0.27 -3.47
CA HIS A 340 -1.81 -0.18 -3.84
C HIS A 340 -0.84 0.99 -4.06
N TYR A 341 0.45 0.74 -3.82
CA TYR A 341 1.53 1.71 -4.05
C TYR A 341 1.95 1.77 -5.52
N HIS A 342 2.32 2.97 -5.97
CA HIS A 342 2.97 3.23 -7.26
C HIS A 342 4.27 4.04 -7.10
N ALA A 343 4.47 4.70 -5.96
CA ALA A 343 5.60 5.60 -5.75
C ALA A 343 6.05 5.59 -4.29
N ASP A 344 7.28 6.04 -4.06
CA ASP A 344 7.81 6.24 -2.72
C ASP A 344 7.40 7.60 -2.16
N GLY A 345 6.34 7.61 -1.33
CA GLY A 345 5.87 8.81 -0.64
C GLY A 345 6.92 9.48 0.26
N PHE A 346 7.81 8.70 0.90
CA PHE A 346 8.79 9.25 1.84
C PHE A 346 9.82 10.11 1.12
N SER A 347 10.27 9.64 -0.05
CA SER A 347 11.20 10.41 -0.88
C SER A 347 10.60 11.69 -1.46
N ALA A 348 9.28 11.72 -1.70
CA ALA A 348 8.56 12.86 -2.26
C ALA A 348 8.18 13.90 -1.20
N LEU A 349 7.73 13.43 -0.03
CA LEU A 349 7.34 14.27 1.09
C LEU A 349 7.49 13.53 2.41
N ASN A 350 8.49 13.95 3.19
CA ASN A 350 8.66 13.46 4.55
C ASN A 350 7.62 14.09 5.48
N ASN A 351 6.47 13.44 5.64
CA ASN A 351 5.37 13.89 6.47
C ASN A 351 5.01 12.95 7.64
N GLY A 352 5.76 11.86 7.83
CA GLY A 352 5.47 10.88 8.87
C GLY A 352 4.33 9.91 8.55
N LEU A 353 3.70 10.03 7.37
CA LEU A 353 2.57 9.18 6.94
C LEU A 353 2.94 8.13 5.89
N SER A 354 4.16 8.18 5.36
CA SER A 354 4.62 7.25 4.34
C SER A 354 4.83 5.84 4.92
N LEU A 355 4.98 4.86 4.02
CA LEU A 355 5.23 3.45 4.35
C LEU A 355 6.38 3.29 5.35
N TYR A 356 7.41 4.12 5.21
CA TYR A 356 8.55 4.25 6.11
C TYR A 356 8.92 5.73 6.24
N ASN A 357 9.63 6.10 7.30
CA ASN A 357 9.96 7.48 7.64
C ASN A 357 11.38 7.59 8.23
N SER A 358 11.83 8.81 8.51
CA SER A 358 13.20 9.06 9.03
C SER A 358 13.50 8.31 10.33
N ASP A 359 12.50 8.11 11.17
CA ASP A 359 12.66 7.45 12.47
C ASP A 359 13.07 5.98 12.33
N ASP A 360 12.70 5.34 11.22
CA ASP A 360 13.00 3.92 10.93
C ASP A 360 14.50 3.66 10.70
N TYR A 361 15.29 4.72 10.48
CA TYR A 361 16.75 4.64 10.31
C TYR A 361 17.51 4.64 11.63
N THR A 362 16.86 5.00 12.74
CA THR A 362 17.52 5.16 14.03
C THR A 362 18.11 3.84 14.51
N GLY A 363 19.42 3.82 14.78
CA GLY A 363 20.14 2.64 15.25
C GLY A 363 20.26 1.52 14.20
N LYS A 364 20.02 1.82 12.91
CA LYS A 364 20.17 0.84 11.82
C LYS A 364 21.52 1.01 11.12
N THR A 365 22.02 -0.08 10.56
CA THR A 365 23.24 -0.10 9.74
C THR A 365 22.96 -0.05 8.24
N HIS A 366 21.69 -0.23 7.85
CA HIS A 366 21.19 -0.29 6.49
C HIS A 366 19.79 0.34 6.45
N PRO A 367 19.29 0.83 5.29
CA PRO A 367 17.90 1.26 5.17
C PRO A 367 16.89 0.17 5.62
N PRO A 368 15.69 0.55 6.06
CA PRO A 368 14.71 -0.40 6.61
C PRO A 368 14.17 -1.35 5.54
N LEU A 369 13.86 -2.59 5.92
CA LEU A 369 13.18 -3.56 5.05
C LEU A 369 11.72 -3.17 4.89
N LEU A 370 11.28 -2.95 3.65
CA LEU A 370 9.94 -2.47 3.32
C LEU A 370 9.01 -3.55 2.78
N GLY A 371 9.55 -4.59 2.14
CA GLY A 371 8.74 -5.50 1.34
C GLY A 371 9.56 -6.47 0.52
N PHE A 372 8.90 -7.07 -0.45
CA PHE A 372 9.51 -7.95 -1.45
C PHE A 372 8.88 -7.73 -2.83
N GLY A 373 9.69 -7.85 -3.88
CA GLY A 373 9.18 -8.16 -5.20
C GLY A 373 8.58 -9.58 -5.22
N LEU A 374 7.60 -9.83 -6.09
CA LEU A 374 7.02 -11.18 -6.25
C LEU A 374 8.04 -12.22 -6.76
N ASP A 375 9.19 -11.76 -7.26
CA ASP A 375 10.36 -12.55 -7.63
C ASP A 375 11.23 -13.00 -6.43
N GLY A 376 10.86 -12.60 -5.22
CA GLY A 376 11.51 -12.97 -3.96
C GLY A 376 12.63 -12.04 -3.53
N VAL A 377 12.93 -10.98 -4.27
CA VAL A 377 13.99 -10.04 -3.92
C VAL A 377 13.46 -9.04 -2.89
N ALA A 378 14.20 -8.87 -1.79
CA ALA A 378 13.85 -7.94 -0.72
C ALA A 378 13.91 -6.49 -1.21
N LEU A 379 12.99 -5.66 -0.73
CA LEU A 379 12.91 -4.23 -0.99
C LEU A 379 13.22 -3.46 0.28
N PHE A 380 14.21 -2.55 0.21
CA PHE A 380 14.62 -1.68 1.30
C PHE A 380 14.29 -0.20 1.01
N GLY A 381 14.25 0.62 2.06
CA GLY A 381 14.08 2.06 1.95
C GLY A 381 15.26 2.73 1.26
N LYS A 382 15.10 4.00 0.89
CA LYS A 382 16.16 4.74 0.20
C LYS A 382 17.40 4.95 1.06
N TYR A 383 18.55 5.14 0.44
CA TYR A 383 19.67 5.74 1.16
C TYR A 383 19.40 7.23 1.41
N LEU A 384 19.71 7.68 2.62
CA LEU A 384 19.63 9.09 3.02
C LEU A 384 21.03 9.67 3.07
N ALA A 385 21.22 10.87 2.51
CA ALA A 385 22.50 11.56 2.56
C ALA A 385 22.99 11.82 4.00
N THR A 386 22.06 11.95 4.96
CA THR A 386 22.36 12.08 6.39
C THR A 386 22.84 10.79 7.04
N ASN A 387 22.72 9.65 6.35
CA ASN A 387 23.08 8.31 6.84
C ASN A 387 24.13 7.66 5.92
N SER A 388 25.10 8.45 5.43
CA SER A 388 26.11 7.98 4.47
C SER A 388 27.08 6.92 5.02
N SER A 389 27.04 6.64 6.33
CA SER A 389 27.80 5.57 6.97
C SER A 389 27.10 4.21 6.92
N MET A 390 25.87 4.12 6.41
CA MET A 390 25.19 2.84 6.22
C MET A 390 25.96 1.98 5.21
N ILE A 391 26.05 0.69 5.50
CA ILE A 391 26.67 -0.28 4.57
C ILE A 391 25.93 -0.22 3.23
N GLY A 392 26.65 -0.40 2.12
CA GLY A 392 26.09 -0.28 0.77
C GLY A 392 25.86 1.13 0.23
N TYR A 393 25.94 2.20 1.06
CA TYR A 393 25.64 3.57 0.63
C TYR A 393 26.40 4.04 -0.63
N SER A 394 27.65 3.61 -0.77
CA SER A 394 28.51 3.99 -1.91
C SER A 394 28.45 3.01 -3.09
N VAL A 395 27.63 1.95 -3.00
CA VAL A 395 27.43 0.98 -4.06
C VAL A 395 26.27 1.44 -4.91
N ALA A 396 26.53 1.75 -6.18
CA ALA A 396 25.48 2.22 -7.10
C ALA A 396 24.38 1.17 -7.30
N LEU A 397 23.14 1.63 -7.43
CA LEU A 397 22.03 0.80 -7.87
C LEU A 397 22.16 0.50 -9.37
N ASP A 398 21.79 -0.71 -9.78
CA ASP A 398 21.66 -1.09 -11.18
C ASP A 398 20.36 -0.58 -11.80
N GLU A 399 20.12 -0.88 -13.08
CA GLU A 399 18.92 -0.43 -13.79
C GLU A 399 17.58 -0.98 -13.25
N TYR A 400 17.61 -1.99 -12.37
CA TYR A 400 16.44 -2.52 -11.67
C TYR A 400 16.20 -1.82 -10.33
N GLY A 401 17.07 -0.89 -9.94
CA GLY A 401 17.00 -0.17 -8.68
C GLY A 401 17.52 -0.99 -7.50
N GLY A 402 18.44 -1.92 -7.72
CA GLY A 402 19.02 -2.75 -6.65
C GLY A 402 20.52 -2.90 -6.75
N HIS A 403 21.11 -3.52 -5.72
CA HIS A 403 22.54 -3.85 -5.68
C HIS A 403 22.82 -5.00 -4.73
N ASP A 404 24.08 -5.44 -4.67
CA ASP A 404 24.57 -6.44 -3.71
C ASP A 404 25.86 -5.91 -3.06
N HIS A 405 25.99 -6.12 -1.76
CA HIS A 405 27.14 -5.73 -0.95
C HIS A 405 27.13 -6.47 0.39
N ASP A 406 28.31 -6.56 1.02
CA ASP A 406 28.48 -7.03 2.41
C ASP A 406 27.84 -8.40 2.74
N GLY A 407 27.60 -9.24 1.73
CA GLY A 407 27.00 -10.56 1.90
C GLY A 407 25.50 -10.57 2.22
N ILE A 408 24.81 -9.43 2.07
CA ILE A 408 23.34 -9.34 2.23
C ILE A 408 22.64 -10.11 1.09
N GLY A 409 23.30 -10.19 -0.08
CA GLY A 409 22.71 -10.67 -1.31
C GLY A 409 21.96 -9.55 -2.02
N TYR A 410 21.76 -9.69 -3.33
CA TYR A 410 21.09 -8.69 -4.14
C TYR A 410 19.72 -8.29 -3.57
N HIS A 411 19.44 -6.98 -3.49
CA HIS A 411 18.18 -6.42 -3.00
C HIS A 411 17.85 -5.09 -3.68
N TYR A 412 16.57 -4.75 -3.72
CA TYR A 412 16.09 -3.47 -4.25
C TYR A 412 16.14 -2.38 -3.19
N HIS A 413 16.21 -1.13 -3.66
CA HIS A 413 15.99 0.05 -2.86
C HIS A 413 14.93 0.95 -3.48
N ALA A 414 14.09 1.54 -2.63
CA ALA A 414 13.40 2.77 -2.99
C ALA A 414 14.46 3.83 -3.36
N HIS A 415 14.24 4.61 -4.40
CA HIS A 415 15.21 5.57 -4.89
C HIS A 415 14.55 6.67 -5.73
N THR A 416 15.36 7.59 -6.23
CA THR A 416 14.88 8.71 -7.05
C THR A 416 15.65 8.79 -8.35
N GLU A 417 14.97 9.15 -9.43
CA GLU A 417 15.58 9.42 -10.74
C GLU A 417 15.15 10.78 -11.29
N ALA A 418 15.96 11.37 -12.16
CA ALA A 418 15.54 12.56 -12.91
C ALA A 418 14.59 12.14 -14.05
N ALA A 419 13.46 12.82 -14.19
CA ALA A 419 12.47 12.52 -15.21
C ALA A 419 11.89 13.79 -15.86
N VAL A 420 11.20 13.60 -16.98
CA VAL A 420 10.52 14.66 -17.73
C VAL A 420 9.06 14.26 -17.95
N SER A 421 8.14 15.14 -17.56
CA SER A 421 6.69 14.90 -17.70
C SER A 421 6.24 14.94 -19.16
N PRO A 422 5.01 14.47 -19.48
CA PRO A 422 4.43 14.62 -20.81
C PRO A 422 4.37 16.06 -21.34
N LEU A 423 4.30 17.07 -20.45
CA LEU A 423 4.36 18.49 -20.84
C LEU A 423 5.78 19.07 -20.86
N GLY A 424 6.82 18.23 -20.76
CA GLY A 424 8.21 18.65 -20.85
C GLY A 424 8.79 19.26 -19.58
N LYS A 425 8.13 19.11 -18.41
CA LYS A 425 8.63 19.64 -17.14
C LYS A 425 9.58 18.65 -16.49
N ALA A 426 10.75 19.12 -16.08
CA ALA A 426 11.66 18.34 -15.25
C ALA A 426 11.04 18.12 -13.86
N TYR A 427 11.13 16.89 -13.36
CA TYR A 427 10.67 16.51 -12.01
C TYR A 427 11.51 15.35 -11.47
N THR A 428 11.41 15.10 -10.18
CA THR A 428 12.04 13.93 -9.55
C THR A 428 11.06 12.77 -9.56
N LEU A 429 11.43 11.66 -10.20
CA LEU A 429 10.67 10.42 -10.14
C LEU A 429 11.01 9.69 -8.83
N HIS A 430 10.00 9.41 -8.02
CA HIS A 430 10.15 8.76 -6.71
C HIS A 430 9.72 7.29 -6.76
N LEU A 431 10.66 6.36 -6.79
CA LEU A 431 10.44 4.94 -7.04
C LEU A 431 10.42 4.15 -5.73
N LEU A 432 9.30 3.50 -5.42
CA LEU A 432 9.24 2.51 -4.33
C LEU A 432 9.81 1.17 -4.80
N LEU A 433 9.33 0.70 -5.95
CA LEU A 433 9.86 -0.45 -6.66
C LEU A 433 9.84 -0.10 -8.15
N GLY A 434 10.82 -0.59 -8.90
CA GLY A 434 10.83 -0.48 -10.36
C GLY A 434 9.69 -1.28 -11.03
N GLY A 435 9.83 -1.53 -12.32
CA GLY A 435 8.87 -2.32 -13.09
C GLY A 435 9.26 -3.78 -13.26
N ALA A 436 10.47 -4.04 -13.75
CA ALA A 436 10.93 -5.38 -14.10
C ALA A 436 11.49 -6.11 -12.87
N TRP A 437 11.29 -7.43 -12.84
CA TRP A 437 11.90 -8.29 -11.83
C TRP A 437 13.31 -8.69 -12.24
N ARG A 438 14.25 -8.56 -11.30
CA ARG A 438 15.62 -9.06 -11.36
C ARG A 438 15.69 -10.55 -11.01
N GLY A 439 14.84 -11.07 -10.13
CA GLY A 439 14.78 -12.50 -9.84
C GLY A 439 14.30 -13.32 -11.05
N LYS A 440 14.83 -14.54 -11.23
CA LYS A 440 14.44 -15.43 -12.34
C LYS A 440 13.04 -16.00 -12.13
N ILE A 441 12.01 -15.28 -12.58
CA ILE A 441 10.61 -15.66 -12.35
C ILE A 441 10.21 -16.93 -13.11
N ASN A 442 10.85 -17.16 -14.26
CA ASN A 442 10.59 -18.33 -15.11
C ASN A 442 10.88 -19.66 -14.40
N SER A 443 11.73 -19.65 -13.37
CA SER A 443 12.07 -20.83 -12.57
C SER A 443 11.22 -20.98 -11.31
N ILE A 444 10.41 -19.98 -10.96
CA ILE A 444 9.50 -20.06 -9.82
C ILE A 444 8.27 -20.87 -10.23
N PRO A 445 7.97 -21.99 -9.54
CA PRO A 445 6.81 -22.79 -9.90
C PRO A 445 5.53 -21.99 -9.87
N SER A 446 4.77 -22.15 -10.95
CA SER A 446 3.41 -21.63 -11.04
C SER A 446 3.33 -20.12 -10.92
N PHE A 447 4.41 -19.37 -11.21
CA PHE A 447 4.45 -17.91 -11.07
C PHE A 447 3.16 -17.24 -11.59
N TRP A 448 2.71 -17.67 -12.77
CA TRP A 448 1.48 -17.21 -13.44
C TRP A 448 0.24 -18.10 -13.26
N SER A 449 0.37 -19.36 -12.82
CA SER A 449 -0.73 -20.35 -12.84
C SER A 449 -1.51 -20.37 -11.53
N LEU A 450 -2.80 -20.02 -11.57
CA LEU A 450 -3.68 -19.94 -10.39
C LEU A 450 -3.94 -21.31 -9.74
N GLU A 451 -4.20 -22.36 -10.53
CA GLU A 451 -4.48 -23.69 -9.98
C GLU A 451 -3.33 -24.21 -9.12
N LYS A 452 -2.11 -24.15 -9.66
CA LYS A 452 -0.92 -24.58 -8.92
C LYS A 452 -0.49 -23.55 -7.87
N LYS A 453 -0.83 -22.26 -8.03
CA LYS A 453 -0.66 -21.25 -6.97
C LYS A 453 -1.40 -21.69 -5.71
N SER A 454 -2.60 -22.26 -5.82
CA SER A 454 -3.34 -22.84 -4.68
C SER A 454 -2.48 -23.81 -3.86
N THR A 455 -1.83 -24.78 -4.52
CA THR A 455 -0.93 -25.74 -3.88
C THR A 455 0.18 -25.04 -3.10
N TYR A 456 0.87 -24.07 -3.71
CA TYR A 456 1.99 -23.38 -3.06
C TYR A 456 1.56 -22.35 -1.99
N LEU A 457 0.28 -21.97 -1.96
CA LEU A 457 -0.33 -21.28 -0.81
C LEU A 457 -0.60 -22.23 0.36
N GLY A 458 -0.37 -23.53 0.15
CA GLY A 458 -0.63 -24.57 1.12
C GLY A 458 -2.11 -24.90 1.25
N PHE A 459 -2.91 -24.67 0.20
CA PHE A 459 -4.32 -25.06 0.12
C PHE A 459 -4.53 -26.53 -0.28
#